data_AF-A0A2S2R7L2-F1
#
_entry.id   AF-A0A2S2R7L2-F1
#
_cell.length_a   1.000
_cell.length_b   1.000
_cell.length_c   1.000
_cell.angle_alpha   90.00
_cell.angle_beta   90.00
_cell.angle_gamma   90.00
#
_symmetry.space_group_name_H-M   'P 1'
#
loop_
_entity.id
_entity.type
_entity.pdbx_description
1 polymer ?
#
loop_
_entity_poly.entity_id
_entity_poly.type
_entity_poly.pdbx_seq_one_letter_code
_entity_poly.pdbx_strand_id
1 'polypeptide(L)'
;MFLDDMAKEAKNILTTVCDEQCTMSDRLLPKHCALLIAQAVNRKKKDKSTTNSKGKNAGTSMLLGGAGDDNDRPGSESYRKTREELTTMDKLHMALTELCYALNYCATINVWEYTFAPREYLHQHLETRFGRALVGMAMFNADTGDIAKPSELLASVRAYMSVLQTVENYVHIDVTRVFNNALLQQTQHADSHGDKTIASSYTQWYSEVLLRRVSAGNICYSPNQRAFVSLTADGAVPFNAEEFSDIGELRALAELVGPYGMKLLNETLTWHVASQVQELKKLVAANRDVLLALRTNFDKPDVMKTEFKKLQHVDNVLQRMTIVGVILSFRQLAQSALRDVLEDRVPFLLASIQDYHQQHQLRIGGVIGNGGVNGVSGVGIGASGINGVSATADT
;
A
#
# COMPACT_ATOMS: atom_id res chain seq x y z
N MET A 1 -7.68 39.21 9.13
CA MET A 1 -8.41 39.21 7.84
C MET A 1 -7.43 39.17 6.68
N PHE A 2 -6.65 40.23 6.39
CA PHE A 2 -5.73 40.25 5.24
C PHE A 2 -4.71 39.09 5.19
N LEU A 3 -4.00 38.81 6.29
CA LEU A 3 -3.01 37.71 6.32
C LEU A 3 -3.65 36.33 6.10
N ASP A 4 -4.86 36.15 6.61
CA ASP A 4 -5.62 34.92 6.48
C ASP A 4 -6.11 34.73 5.04
N ASP A 5 -6.58 35.80 4.38
CA ASP A 5 -7.01 35.75 2.98
C ASP A 5 -5.84 35.53 2.03
N MET A 6 -4.68 36.16 2.27
CA MET A 6 -3.45 35.90 1.53
C MET A 6 -3.00 34.44 1.66
N ALA A 7 -3.02 33.89 2.88
CA ALA A 7 -2.65 32.51 3.12
C ALA A 7 -3.63 31.52 2.47
N LYS A 8 -4.95 31.80 2.51
CA LYS A 8 -5.97 31.00 1.84
C LYS A 8 -5.78 30.97 0.33
N GLU A 9 -5.46 32.11 -0.27
CA GLU A 9 -5.24 32.19 -1.71
C GLU A 9 -3.98 31.42 -2.13
N ALA A 10 -2.89 31.55 -1.38
CA ALA A 10 -1.68 30.75 -1.60
C ALA A 10 -1.97 29.24 -1.50
N LYS A 11 -2.73 28.83 -0.48
CA LYS A 11 -3.18 27.45 -0.29
C LYS A 11 -4.09 26.96 -1.44
N ASN A 12 -4.95 27.81 -1.99
CA ASN A 12 -5.82 27.46 -3.13
C ASN A 12 -4.97 27.25 -4.40
N ILE A 13 -4.07 28.18 -4.71
CA ILE A 13 -3.16 28.07 -5.87
C ILE A 13 -2.33 26.79 -5.75
N LEU A 14 -1.73 26.56 -4.58
CA LEU A 14 -0.92 25.37 -4.32
C LEU A 14 -1.72 24.08 -4.43
N THR A 15 -2.99 24.08 -4.01
CA THR A 15 -3.88 22.94 -4.19
C THR A 15 -4.03 22.60 -5.67
N THR A 16 -4.29 23.59 -6.52
CA THR A 16 -4.42 23.39 -7.96
C THR A 16 -3.11 22.90 -8.59
N VAL A 17 -1.97 23.42 -8.14
CA VAL A 17 -0.64 22.94 -8.59
C VAL A 17 -0.44 21.48 -8.19
N CYS A 18 -0.81 21.09 -6.97
CA CYS A 18 -0.76 19.70 -6.53
C CYS A 18 -1.67 18.80 -7.38
N ASP A 19 -2.90 19.22 -7.67
CA ASP A 19 -3.85 18.44 -8.46
C ASP A 19 -3.34 18.20 -9.90
N GLU A 20 -2.73 19.22 -10.51
CA GLU A 20 -2.11 19.10 -11.83
C GLU A 20 -0.89 18.15 -11.80
N GLN A 21 -0.08 18.23 -10.74
CA GLN A 21 1.09 17.36 -10.55
C GLN A 21 0.69 15.91 -10.24
N CYS A 22 -0.39 15.69 -9.49
CA CYS A 22 -0.99 14.37 -9.31
C CYS A 22 -1.46 13.80 -10.65
N THR A 23 -2.08 14.63 -11.51
CA THR A 23 -2.51 14.22 -12.86
C THR A 23 -1.32 13.83 -13.74
N MET A 24 -0.22 14.59 -13.69
CA MET A 24 1.01 14.24 -14.40
C MET A 24 1.66 12.96 -13.85
N SER A 25 1.64 12.76 -12.53
CA SER A 25 2.13 11.54 -11.88
C SER A 25 1.28 10.31 -12.27
N ASP A 26 -0.04 10.45 -12.35
CA ASP A 26 -0.96 9.38 -12.77
C ASP A 26 -0.63 8.89 -14.20
N ARG A 27 -0.31 9.79 -15.12
CA ARG A 27 0.10 9.44 -16.50
C ARG A 27 1.38 8.60 -16.57
N LEU A 28 2.20 8.59 -15.53
CA LEU A 28 3.41 7.77 -15.43
C LEU A 28 3.13 6.34 -14.93
N LEU A 29 1.90 6.05 -14.50
CA LEU A 29 1.56 4.73 -13.98
C LEU A 29 1.57 3.66 -15.08
N PRO A 30 1.96 2.41 -14.74
CA PRO A 30 2.06 1.31 -15.71
C PRO A 30 0.78 1.04 -16.52
N LYS A 31 -0.39 1.41 -16.00
CA LYS A 31 -1.69 1.24 -16.69
C LYS A 31 -1.75 1.93 -18.07
N HIS A 32 -1.06 3.06 -18.24
CA HIS A 32 -1.04 3.80 -19.50
C HIS A 32 -0.15 3.14 -20.56
N CYS A 33 0.75 2.23 -20.16
CA CYS A 33 1.62 1.50 -21.08
C CYS A 33 0.92 0.36 -21.82
N ALA A 34 -0.29 -0.04 -21.41
CA ALA A 34 -1.00 -1.20 -21.97
C ALA A 34 -1.21 -1.07 -23.49
N LEU A 35 -1.59 0.11 -23.97
CA LEU A 35 -1.78 0.38 -25.41
C LEU A 35 -0.48 0.22 -26.20
N LEU A 36 0.64 0.69 -25.66
CA LEU A 36 1.96 0.58 -26.29
C LEU A 36 2.39 -0.89 -26.42
N ILE A 37 2.16 -1.68 -25.38
CA ILE A 37 2.46 -3.13 -25.39
C ILE A 37 1.59 -3.85 -26.42
N ALA A 38 0.28 -3.60 -26.45
CA ALA A 38 -0.65 -4.21 -27.41
C ALA A 38 -0.26 -3.91 -28.86
N GLN A 39 0.12 -2.66 -29.16
CA GLN A 39 0.61 -2.27 -30.47
C GLN A 39 1.91 -2.98 -30.85
N ALA A 40 2.87 -3.08 -29.93
CA ALA A 40 4.14 -3.76 -30.17
C ALA A 40 3.95 -5.26 -30.46
N VAL A 41 3.05 -5.94 -29.74
CA VAL A 41 2.73 -7.36 -29.95
C VAL A 41 2.05 -7.58 -31.31
N ASN A 42 1.11 -6.70 -31.68
CA ASN A 42 0.41 -6.78 -32.96
C ASN A 42 1.34 -6.52 -34.16
N ARG A 43 2.32 -5.61 -34.02
CA ARG A 43 3.37 -5.40 -35.04
C ARG A 43 4.24 -6.64 -35.24
N LYS A 44 4.69 -7.29 -34.16
CA LYS A 44 5.47 -8.55 -34.23
C LYS A 44 4.68 -9.70 -34.88
N LYS A 45 3.35 -9.77 -34.69
CA LYS A 45 2.49 -10.74 -35.39
C LYS A 45 2.39 -10.45 -36.90
N LYS A 46 2.34 -9.18 -37.30
CA LYS A 46 2.29 -8.77 -38.71
C LYS A 46 3.62 -9.06 -39.43
N ASP A 47 4.76 -8.84 -38.79
CA ASP A 47 6.07 -9.15 -39.38
C ASP A 47 6.31 -10.66 -39.57
N LYS A 48 5.76 -11.51 -38.69
CA LYS A 48 5.75 -12.98 -38.87
C LYS A 48 4.79 -13.48 -39.97
N SER A 49 3.75 -12.72 -40.28
CA SER A 49 2.80 -13.02 -41.37
C SER A 49 3.38 -12.62 -42.74
N THR A 50 4.25 -11.62 -42.79
CA THR A 50 4.77 -11.04 -44.03
C THR A 50 6.07 -11.70 -44.52
N THR A 51 6.53 -12.79 -43.90
CA THR A 51 7.73 -13.53 -44.33
C THR A 51 7.50 -14.37 -45.61
N ASN A 52 6.30 -14.34 -46.20
CA ASN A 52 5.97 -14.99 -47.48
C ASN A 52 5.81 -14.03 -48.68
N SER A 53 6.13 -12.73 -48.54
CA SER A 53 6.17 -11.83 -49.70
C SER A 53 7.41 -10.94 -49.69
N LYS A 54 8.39 -11.29 -50.54
CA LYS A 54 9.50 -10.42 -50.94
C LYS A 54 8.94 -9.10 -51.50
N GLY A 55 9.38 -7.96 -50.96
CA GLY A 55 9.12 -6.67 -51.60
C GLY A 55 9.49 -5.43 -50.79
N LYS A 56 10.77 -5.04 -50.88
CA LYS A 56 11.32 -3.67 -50.86
C LYS A 56 10.51 -2.55 -50.16
N ASN A 57 11.00 -2.09 -49.01
CA ASN A 57 11.52 -0.73 -48.78
C ASN A 57 11.78 -0.51 -47.27
N ALA A 58 13.00 -0.86 -46.84
CA ALA A 58 13.52 -0.47 -45.53
C ALA A 58 14.13 0.93 -45.66
N GLY A 59 13.28 1.95 -45.51
CA GLY A 59 13.67 3.36 -45.38
C GLY A 59 13.09 3.90 -44.08
N THR A 60 13.90 3.85 -43.03
CA THR A 60 14.04 4.88 -42.00
C THR A 60 12.84 5.82 -41.79
N SER A 61 11.76 5.32 -41.16
CA SER A 61 10.89 6.15 -40.32
C SER A 61 11.01 5.60 -38.89
N MET A 62 12.11 6.04 -38.29
CA MET A 62 12.63 5.67 -36.99
C MET A 62 12.05 6.66 -35.97
N LEU A 63 11.64 6.14 -34.80
CA LEU A 63 11.03 6.81 -33.64
C LEU A 63 9.49 6.91 -33.68
N LEU A 64 8.87 6.00 -32.91
CA LEU A 64 7.68 6.31 -32.10
C LEU A 64 6.49 6.97 -32.81
N GLY A 65 6.08 6.45 -33.97
CA GLY A 65 4.81 6.83 -34.61
C GLY A 65 3.77 5.71 -34.50
N GLY A 66 2.69 5.93 -33.75
CA GLY A 66 1.58 4.97 -33.66
C GLY A 66 0.49 5.31 -32.64
N ALA A 67 -0.39 6.25 -32.98
CA ALA A 67 -1.71 6.49 -32.36
C ALA A 67 -1.74 7.08 -30.93
N GLY A 68 -0.94 8.12 -30.73
CA GLY A 68 -1.17 9.25 -29.83
C GLY A 68 -0.37 10.40 -30.45
N ASP A 69 -0.93 11.61 -30.51
CA ASP A 69 -0.19 12.80 -30.96
C ASP A 69 1.17 12.84 -30.25
N ASP A 70 2.27 13.27 -30.88
CA ASP A 70 3.57 13.37 -30.18
C ASP A 70 3.49 14.31 -28.95
N ASN A 71 2.40 15.10 -28.86
CA ASN A 71 1.98 15.88 -27.69
C ASN A 71 1.44 15.08 -26.50
N ASP A 72 1.19 13.78 -26.60
CA ASP A 72 0.49 13.01 -25.54
C ASP A 72 1.43 12.12 -24.71
N ARG A 73 2.74 12.22 -24.93
CA ARG A 73 3.73 11.51 -24.10
C ARG A 73 4.08 12.32 -22.86
N PRO A 74 4.17 11.70 -21.67
CA PRO A 74 4.68 12.39 -20.50
C PRO A 74 6.03 13.08 -20.80
N GLY A 75 6.11 14.37 -20.49
CA GLY A 75 7.24 15.25 -20.78
C GLY A 75 7.04 16.16 -21.99
N SER A 76 6.07 15.89 -22.89
CA SER A 76 5.72 16.81 -23.98
C SER A 76 5.18 18.14 -23.45
N GLU A 77 4.43 18.10 -22.34
CA GLU A 77 3.88 19.27 -21.66
C GLU A 77 4.96 20.21 -21.13
N SER A 78 6.16 19.68 -20.89
CA SER A 78 7.32 20.44 -20.43
C SER A 78 8.16 21.01 -21.59
N TYR A 79 7.91 20.60 -22.84
CA TYR A 79 8.64 21.09 -24.00
C TYR A 79 8.12 22.47 -24.44
N ARG A 80 8.71 23.51 -23.85
CA ARG A 80 8.35 24.91 -24.16
C ARG A 80 9.06 25.42 -25.41
N LYS A 81 8.27 25.87 -26.40
CA LYS A 81 8.77 26.52 -27.63
C LYS A 81 9.02 28.03 -27.45
N THR A 82 8.08 28.75 -26.82
CA THR A 82 8.14 30.20 -26.61
C THR A 82 7.61 30.54 -25.21
N ARG A 83 8.09 31.63 -24.58
CA ARG A 83 7.61 32.11 -23.26
C ARG A 83 6.37 33.02 -23.32
N GLU A 84 5.96 33.41 -24.52
CA GLU A 84 4.78 34.23 -24.75
C GLU A 84 3.48 33.44 -24.54
N GLU A 85 3.53 32.12 -24.76
CA GLU A 85 2.42 31.21 -24.51
C GLU A 85 2.48 30.71 -23.06
N LEU A 86 1.69 31.34 -22.19
CA LEU A 86 1.60 30.99 -20.77
C LEU A 86 0.64 29.84 -20.56
N THR A 87 1.16 28.71 -20.08
CA THR A 87 0.34 27.57 -19.64
C THR A 87 -0.41 27.89 -18.36
N THR A 88 -1.39 27.04 -17.99
CA THR A 88 -2.07 27.12 -16.69
C THR A 88 -1.07 27.04 -15.53
N MET A 89 -0.12 26.10 -15.62
CA MET A 89 0.95 25.94 -14.64
C MET A 89 1.85 27.18 -14.52
N ASP A 90 2.14 27.87 -15.62
CA ASP A 90 2.91 29.12 -15.57
C ASP A 90 2.19 30.20 -14.78
N LYS A 91 0.89 30.38 -15.03
CA LYS A 91 0.07 31.37 -14.31
C LYS A 91 -0.01 31.05 -12.82
N LEU A 92 -0.18 29.78 -12.47
CA LEU A 92 -0.22 29.31 -11.09
C LEU A 92 1.13 29.52 -10.39
N HIS A 93 2.25 29.16 -11.02
CA HIS A 93 3.58 29.35 -10.44
C HIS A 93 3.96 30.83 -10.29
N MET A 94 3.60 31.69 -11.26
CA MET A 94 3.80 33.13 -11.15
C MET A 94 3.00 33.70 -9.96
N ALA A 95 1.70 33.40 -9.88
CA ALA A 95 0.85 33.87 -8.79
C ALA A 95 1.32 33.35 -7.42
N LEU A 96 1.73 32.09 -7.33
CA LEU A 96 2.27 31.50 -6.12
C LEU A 96 3.56 32.21 -5.67
N THR A 97 4.48 32.47 -6.60
CA THR A 97 5.77 33.11 -6.30
C THR A 97 5.57 34.54 -5.77
N GLU A 98 4.72 35.33 -6.43
CA GLU A 98 4.42 36.70 -6.02
C GLU A 98 3.74 36.75 -4.64
N LEU A 99 2.79 35.84 -4.39
CA LEU A 99 2.07 35.79 -3.12
C LEU A 99 2.96 35.27 -1.98
N CYS A 100 3.80 34.27 -2.24
CA CYS A 100 4.80 33.78 -1.31
C CYS A 100 5.83 34.87 -0.98
N TYR A 101 6.26 35.67 -1.96
CA TYR A 101 7.12 36.82 -1.73
C TYR A 101 6.47 37.82 -0.76
N ALA A 102 5.19 38.16 -0.96
CA ALA A 102 4.46 39.05 -0.07
C ALA A 102 4.30 38.48 1.36
N LEU A 103 4.05 37.18 1.49
CA LEU A 103 3.94 36.49 2.79
C LEU A 103 5.28 36.39 3.53
N ASN A 104 6.39 36.29 2.79
CA ASN A 104 7.74 36.19 3.35
C ASN A 104 8.43 37.56 3.53
N TYR A 105 7.84 38.65 3.03
CA TYR A 105 8.44 39.99 3.03
C TYR A 105 8.78 40.49 4.45
N CYS A 106 7.88 40.27 5.41
CA CYS A 106 8.09 40.59 6.82
C CYS A 106 7.94 39.35 7.69
N ALA A 107 8.92 39.09 8.55
CA ALA A 107 8.87 37.97 9.50
C ALA A 107 7.75 38.15 10.54
N THR A 108 7.58 39.38 11.05
CA THR A 108 6.49 39.76 11.95
C THR A 108 5.97 41.15 11.61
N ILE A 109 4.70 41.40 11.94
CA ILE A 109 4.01 42.67 11.78
C ILE A 109 3.41 43.02 13.14
N ASN A 110 3.82 44.15 13.71
CA ASN A 110 3.28 44.61 14.98
C ASN A 110 2.13 45.59 14.69
N VAL A 111 0.93 45.25 15.14
CA VAL A 111 -0.24 46.13 15.06
C VAL A 111 -0.75 46.34 16.48
N TRP A 112 -0.52 47.55 16.99
CA TRP A 112 -0.70 47.88 18.42
C TRP A 112 0.14 46.93 19.30
N GLU A 113 -0.47 46.30 20.30
CA GLU A 113 0.18 45.37 21.24
C GLU A 113 0.25 43.91 20.72
N TYR A 114 -0.20 43.66 19.48
CA TYR A 114 -0.24 42.33 18.90
C TYR A 114 0.85 42.13 17.84
N THR A 115 1.57 41.02 17.95
CA THR A 115 2.57 40.59 16.97
C THR A 115 1.96 39.52 16.07
N PHE A 116 1.92 39.77 14.77
CA PHE A 116 1.42 38.84 13.77
C PHE A 116 2.59 38.24 12.98
N ALA A 117 2.58 36.94 12.74
CA ALA A 117 3.58 36.26 11.90
C ALA A 117 2.90 35.73 10.62
N PRO A 118 3.03 36.40 9.46
CA PRO A 118 2.33 36.03 8.22
C PRO A 118 2.53 34.57 7.78
N ARG A 119 3.76 34.05 7.89
CA ARG A 119 4.11 32.67 7.50
C ARG A 119 3.36 31.60 8.30
N GLU A 120 2.99 31.87 9.55
CA GLU A 120 2.30 30.91 10.41
C GLU A 120 0.87 30.64 9.93
N TYR A 121 0.21 31.67 9.34
CA TYR A 121 -1.10 31.50 8.72
C TYR A 121 -1.02 30.52 7.54
N LEU A 122 0.00 30.65 6.69
CA LEU A 122 0.19 29.72 5.58
C LEU A 122 0.48 28.32 6.11
N HIS A 123 1.37 28.17 7.09
CA HIS A 123 1.70 26.87 7.71
C HIS A 123 0.43 26.13 8.19
N GLN A 124 -0.44 26.81 8.96
CA GLN A 124 -1.67 26.23 9.48
C GLN A 124 -2.65 25.80 8.36
N HIS A 125 -2.79 26.62 7.32
CA HIS A 125 -3.64 26.30 6.17
C HIS A 125 -3.10 25.13 5.35
N LEU A 126 -1.77 25.02 5.19
CA LEU A 126 -1.13 23.90 4.50
C LEU A 126 -1.32 22.58 5.24
N GLU A 127 -1.13 22.56 6.56
CA GLU A 127 -1.34 21.37 7.39
C GLU A 127 -2.79 20.87 7.30
N THR A 128 -3.74 21.78 7.50
CA THR A 128 -5.17 21.44 7.42
C THR A 128 -5.55 20.96 6.02
N ARG A 129 -5.06 21.63 4.97
CA ARG A 129 -5.38 21.27 3.58
C ARG A 129 -4.77 19.92 3.20
N PHE A 130 -3.53 19.66 3.59
CA PHE A 130 -2.82 18.43 3.29
C PHE A 130 -3.49 17.24 3.98
N GLY A 131 -3.81 17.33 5.28
CA GLY A 131 -4.55 16.28 5.99
C GLY A 131 -5.88 15.93 5.31
N ARG A 132 -6.66 16.94 4.91
CA ARG A 132 -7.91 16.74 4.15
C ARG A 132 -7.69 16.19 2.74
N ALA A 133 -6.61 16.60 2.07
CA ALA A 133 -6.25 16.08 0.75
C ALA A 133 -5.96 14.59 0.80
N LEU A 134 -5.20 14.12 1.79
CA LEU A 134 -4.86 12.71 1.96
C LEU A 134 -6.10 11.82 2.05
N VAL A 135 -7.08 12.22 2.88
CA VAL A 135 -8.34 11.47 3.02
C VAL A 135 -9.20 11.59 1.76
N GLY A 136 -9.24 12.77 1.13
CA GLY A 136 -9.98 12.98 -0.12
C GLY A 136 -9.43 12.13 -1.29
N MET A 137 -8.10 12.04 -1.42
CA MET A 137 -7.44 11.24 -2.47
C MET A 137 -7.64 9.73 -2.28
N ALA A 138 -7.94 9.26 -1.06
CA ALA A 138 -8.27 7.86 -0.83
C ALA A 138 -9.62 7.45 -1.47
N MET A 139 -10.48 8.43 -1.80
CA MET A 139 -11.76 8.24 -2.50
C MET A 139 -12.65 7.14 -1.89
N PHE A 140 -12.60 6.99 -0.56
CA PHE A 140 -13.35 5.94 0.13
C PHE A 140 -14.83 6.28 0.15
N ASN A 141 -15.64 5.42 -0.48
CA ASN A 141 -17.09 5.49 -0.44
C ASN A 141 -17.66 4.24 0.23
N ALA A 142 -18.26 4.41 1.41
CA ALA A 142 -18.81 3.31 2.19
C ALA A 142 -20.04 2.65 1.53
N ASP A 143 -20.79 3.39 0.71
CA ASP A 143 -22.02 2.89 0.08
C ASP A 143 -21.72 2.00 -1.13
N THR A 144 -20.76 2.42 -1.97
CA THR A 144 -20.34 1.64 -3.15
C THR A 144 -19.23 0.63 -2.82
N GLY A 145 -18.51 0.86 -1.72
CA GLY A 145 -17.32 0.09 -1.36
C GLY A 145 -16.13 0.39 -2.26
N ASP A 146 -16.08 1.57 -2.88
CA ASP A 146 -14.97 2.01 -3.70
C ASP A 146 -13.88 2.64 -2.81
N ILE A 147 -12.62 2.38 -3.16
CA ILE A 147 -11.45 3.01 -2.56
C ILE A 147 -10.33 3.08 -3.60
N ALA A 148 -9.50 4.11 -3.53
CA ALA A 148 -8.32 4.20 -4.37
C ALA A 148 -7.33 3.07 -4.07
N LYS A 149 -6.59 2.61 -5.09
CA LYS A 149 -5.52 1.63 -4.89
C LYS A 149 -4.41 2.25 -4.03
N PRO A 150 -3.83 1.49 -3.07
CA PRO A 150 -2.73 1.99 -2.27
C PRO A 150 -1.56 2.56 -3.08
N SER A 151 -1.18 1.93 -4.20
CA SER A 151 -0.08 2.40 -5.06
C SER A 151 -0.39 3.73 -5.75
N GLU A 152 -1.62 3.90 -6.26
CA GLU A 152 -2.09 5.14 -6.90
C GLU A 152 -2.19 6.29 -5.89
N LEU A 153 -2.71 5.99 -4.69
CA LEU A 153 -2.74 6.96 -3.59
C LEU A 153 -1.31 7.36 -3.20
N LEU A 154 -0.40 6.40 -3.02
CA LEU A 154 0.99 6.69 -2.67
C LEU A 154 1.70 7.55 -3.72
N ALA A 155 1.49 7.28 -5.01
CA ALA A 155 2.02 8.10 -6.10
C ALA A 155 1.50 9.55 -6.04
N SER A 156 0.22 9.73 -5.74
CA SER A 156 -0.42 11.05 -5.57
C SER A 156 0.11 11.77 -4.32
N VAL A 157 0.24 11.06 -3.19
CA VAL A 157 0.81 11.62 -1.96
C VAL A 157 2.24 12.09 -2.18
N ARG A 158 3.07 11.29 -2.87
CA ARG A 158 4.45 11.67 -3.20
C ARG A 158 4.51 12.90 -4.10
N ALA A 159 3.65 12.99 -5.12
CA ALA A 159 3.56 14.18 -5.97
C ALA A 159 3.16 15.41 -5.15
N TYR A 160 2.15 15.28 -4.28
CA TYR A 160 1.71 16.36 -3.38
C TYR A 160 2.84 16.81 -2.45
N MET A 161 3.56 15.87 -1.83
CA MET A 161 4.71 16.17 -0.96
C MET A 161 5.83 16.88 -1.74
N SER A 162 6.12 16.44 -2.96
CA SER A 162 7.13 17.09 -3.81
C SER A 162 6.77 18.56 -4.06
N VAL A 163 5.51 18.86 -4.35
CA VAL A 163 5.05 20.25 -4.55
C VAL A 163 5.14 21.04 -3.26
N LEU A 164 4.67 20.51 -2.13
CA LEU A 164 4.77 21.18 -0.83
C LEU A 164 6.23 21.48 -0.46
N GLN A 165 7.15 20.58 -0.76
CA GLN A 165 8.57 20.79 -0.48
C GLN A 165 9.18 21.92 -1.35
N THR A 166 8.67 22.15 -2.56
CA THR A 166 9.10 23.32 -3.35
C THR A 166 8.69 24.66 -2.72
N VAL A 167 7.68 24.68 -1.85
CA VAL A 167 7.24 25.90 -1.15
C VAL A 167 8.33 26.44 -0.21
N GLU A 168 9.18 25.57 0.34
CA GLU A 168 10.31 25.97 1.19
C GLU A 168 11.29 26.90 0.45
N ASN A 169 11.34 26.84 -0.89
CA ASN A 169 12.18 27.73 -1.70
C ASN A 169 11.65 29.17 -1.75
N TYR A 170 10.36 29.37 -1.50
CA TYR A 170 9.71 30.68 -1.61
C TYR A 170 9.40 31.31 -0.24
N VAL A 171 9.06 30.49 0.75
CA VAL A 171 8.73 30.94 2.11
C VAL A 171 9.50 30.09 3.10
N HIS A 172 10.11 30.74 4.11
CA HIS A 172 10.81 30.06 5.20
C HIS A 172 9.81 29.39 6.17
N ILE A 173 9.20 28.29 5.72
CA ILE A 173 8.30 27.42 6.49
C ILE A 173 8.97 26.05 6.62
N ASP A 174 8.83 25.44 7.80
CA ASP A 174 9.21 24.05 8.02
C ASP A 174 8.11 23.12 7.48
N VAL A 175 8.25 22.64 6.24
CA VAL A 175 7.29 21.72 5.63
C VAL A 175 7.48 20.30 6.18
N THR A 176 8.68 19.97 6.69
CA THR A 176 8.92 18.69 7.37
C THR A 176 7.99 18.53 8.59
N ARG A 177 7.78 19.60 9.36
CA ARG A 177 6.80 19.62 10.46
C ARG A 177 5.37 19.40 9.98
N VAL A 178 4.99 20.02 8.85
CA VAL A 178 3.67 19.82 8.22
C VAL A 178 3.45 18.34 7.86
N PHE A 179 4.46 17.71 7.24
CA PHE A 179 4.42 16.29 6.90
C PHE A 179 4.31 15.40 8.12
N ASN A 180 5.13 15.64 9.14
CA ASN A 180 5.14 14.84 10.36
C ASN A 180 3.78 14.89 11.07
N ASN A 181 3.18 16.08 11.20
CA ASN A 181 1.88 16.20 11.85
C ASN A 181 0.78 15.51 11.04
N ALA A 182 0.66 15.83 9.75
CA ALA A 182 -0.42 15.32 8.91
C ALA A 182 -0.30 13.80 8.67
N LEU A 183 0.87 13.31 8.24
CA LEU A 183 1.05 11.89 7.92
C LEU A 183 0.96 11.02 9.16
N LEU A 184 1.51 11.45 10.30
CA LEU A 184 1.47 10.65 11.53
C LEU A 184 0.03 10.50 12.04
N GLN A 185 -0.78 11.57 12.00
CA GLN A 185 -2.20 11.49 12.37
C GLN A 185 -2.95 10.49 11.48
N GLN A 186 -2.63 10.46 10.18
CA GLN A 186 -3.26 9.53 9.24
C GLN A 186 -2.95 8.05 9.49
N THR A 187 -1.95 7.73 10.33
CA THR A 187 -1.65 6.35 10.75
C THR A 187 -2.53 5.84 11.91
N GLN A 188 -3.26 6.74 12.58
CA GLN A 188 -4.10 6.42 13.73
C GLN A 188 -5.52 6.02 13.29
N HIS A 189 -6.36 5.56 14.20
CA HIS A 189 -7.76 5.25 13.89
C HIS A 189 -8.59 6.52 13.58
N ALA A 190 -8.30 7.63 14.25
CA ALA A 190 -8.92 8.93 14.03
C ALA A 190 -7.84 10.02 14.11
N ASP A 191 -8.06 11.14 13.41
CA ASP A 191 -7.18 12.30 13.46
C ASP A 191 -7.39 13.12 14.75
N SER A 192 -6.68 14.25 14.90
CA SER A 192 -6.83 15.12 16.08
C SER A 192 -8.21 15.77 16.21
N HIS A 193 -9.01 15.79 15.14
CA HIS A 193 -10.36 16.34 15.11
C HIS A 193 -11.45 15.25 15.30
N GLY A 194 -11.05 13.98 15.36
CA GLY A 194 -11.95 12.83 15.45
C GLY A 194 -12.45 12.32 14.10
N ASP A 195 -11.90 12.82 12.99
CA ASP A 195 -12.26 12.40 11.64
C ASP A 195 -11.56 11.09 11.26
N LYS A 196 -12.18 10.35 10.34
CA LYS A 196 -11.63 9.08 9.84
C LYS A 196 -10.34 9.33 9.04
N THR A 197 -9.33 8.52 9.32
CA THR A 197 -8.04 8.55 8.64
C THR A 197 -7.97 7.56 7.48
N ILE A 198 -6.95 7.66 6.63
CA ILE A 198 -6.64 6.65 5.61
C ILE A 198 -6.47 5.24 6.22
N ALA A 199 -5.82 5.13 7.39
CA ALA A 199 -5.61 3.84 8.05
C ALA A 199 -6.94 3.18 8.45
N SER A 200 -7.88 3.97 8.98
CA SER A 200 -9.21 3.48 9.33
C SER A 200 -10.02 3.06 8.09
N SER A 201 -9.98 3.86 7.01
CA SER A 201 -10.70 3.59 5.76
C SER A 201 -10.22 2.31 5.08
N TYR A 202 -8.90 2.13 4.92
CA TYR A 202 -8.36 0.89 4.36
C TYR A 202 -8.61 -0.31 5.27
N THR A 203 -8.48 -0.16 6.59
CA THR A 203 -8.78 -1.25 7.54
C THR A 203 -10.24 -1.71 7.42
N GLN A 204 -11.17 -0.76 7.35
CA GLN A 204 -12.59 -1.04 7.13
C GLN A 204 -12.79 -1.73 5.78
N TRP A 205 -12.20 -1.21 4.71
CA TRP A 205 -12.37 -1.76 3.37
C TRP A 205 -11.83 -3.19 3.24
N TYR A 206 -10.61 -3.48 3.71
CA TYR A 206 -10.06 -4.84 3.66
C TYR A 206 -10.91 -5.84 4.46
N SER A 207 -11.42 -5.43 5.62
CA SER A 207 -12.22 -6.30 6.47
C SER A 207 -13.63 -6.53 5.93
N GLU A 208 -14.35 -5.46 5.62
CA GLU A 208 -15.79 -5.49 5.31
C GLU A 208 -16.08 -5.72 3.83
N VAL A 209 -15.17 -5.31 2.93
CA VAL A 209 -15.35 -5.38 1.48
C VAL A 209 -14.61 -6.57 0.90
N LEU A 210 -13.29 -6.64 1.08
CA LEU A 210 -12.45 -7.69 0.47
C LEU A 210 -12.65 -9.04 1.15
N LEU A 211 -12.35 -9.16 2.45
CA LEU A 211 -12.39 -10.45 3.17
C LEU A 211 -13.81 -11.03 3.31
N ARG A 212 -14.83 -10.17 3.36
CA ARG A 212 -16.23 -10.60 3.31
C ARG A 212 -16.56 -11.29 1.99
N ARG A 213 -16.05 -10.77 0.86
CA ARG A 213 -16.25 -11.38 -0.48
C ARG A 213 -15.42 -12.65 -0.66
N VAL A 214 -14.25 -12.75 -0.04
CA VAL A 214 -13.50 -14.02 0.04
C VAL A 214 -14.33 -15.08 0.77
N SER A 215 -14.96 -14.72 1.89
CA SER A 215 -15.83 -15.62 2.65
C SER A 215 -17.10 -16.03 1.89
N ALA A 216 -17.55 -15.22 0.93
CA ALA A 216 -18.66 -15.53 0.03
C ALA A 216 -18.25 -16.44 -1.14
N GLY A 217 -16.95 -16.75 -1.31
CA GLY A 217 -16.45 -17.64 -2.36
C GLY A 217 -16.15 -16.96 -3.70
N ASN A 218 -16.24 -15.63 -3.79
CA ASN A 218 -15.99 -14.89 -5.04
C ASN A 218 -14.49 -14.63 -5.30
N ILE A 219 -13.68 -14.68 -4.25
CA ILE A 219 -12.24 -14.36 -4.26
C ILE A 219 -11.51 -15.51 -3.57
N CYS A 220 -10.34 -15.91 -4.07
CA CYS A 220 -9.49 -16.92 -3.44
C CYS A 220 -8.08 -16.39 -3.21
N TYR A 221 -7.38 -16.97 -2.23
CA TYR A 221 -5.96 -16.72 -2.04
C TYR A 221 -5.14 -17.63 -2.96
N SER A 222 -4.22 -17.05 -3.74
CA SER A 222 -3.27 -17.79 -4.57
C SER A 222 -1.86 -17.68 -4.00
N PRO A 223 -1.30 -18.76 -3.41
CA PRO A 223 0.07 -18.75 -2.91
C PRO A 223 1.12 -18.48 -4.00
N ASN A 224 0.86 -18.90 -5.23
CA ASN A 224 1.79 -18.74 -6.36
C ASN A 224 1.92 -17.28 -6.79
N GLN A 225 0.81 -16.54 -6.76
CA GLN A 225 0.80 -15.10 -7.06
C GLN A 225 1.01 -14.22 -5.83
N ARG A 226 0.99 -14.83 -4.62
CA ARG A 226 1.06 -14.14 -3.33
C ARG A 226 0.05 -12.98 -3.22
N ALA A 227 -1.15 -13.21 -3.73
CA ALA A 227 -2.23 -12.23 -3.80
C ALA A 227 -3.60 -12.94 -3.70
N PHE A 228 -4.65 -12.16 -3.47
CA PHE A 228 -6.04 -12.61 -3.61
C PHE A 228 -6.53 -12.35 -5.03
N VAL A 229 -7.14 -13.36 -5.64
CA VAL A 229 -7.55 -13.36 -7.05
C VAL A 229 -9.06 -13.53 -7.12
N SER A 230 -9.70 -12.71 -7.96
CA SER A 230 -11.13 -12.83 -8.24
C SER A 230 -11.39 -14.10 -9.07
N LEU A 231 -12.32 -14.95 -8.61
CA LEU A 231 -12.68 -16.20 -9.30
C LEU A 231 -13.77 -16.01 -10.36
N THR A 232 -14.65 -15.02 -10.17
CA THR A 232 -15.74 -14.71 -11.08
C THR A 232 -15.29 -13.70 -12.12
N ALA A 233 -15.35 -14.11 -13.40
CA ALA A 233 -14.89 -13.32 -14.54
C ALA A 233 -15.92 -12.31 -15.08
N ASP A 234 -17.06 -12.09 -14.41
CA ASP A 234 -18.10 -11.20 -14.95
C ASP A 234 -18.94 -10.50 -13.86
N GLY A 235 -18.74 -9.18 -13.73
CA GLY A 235 -19.69 -8.19 -13.19
C GLY A 235 -20.15 -8.26 -11.72
N ALA A 236 -19.91 -9.34 -10.99
CA ALA A 236 -20.44 -9.51 -9.62
C ALA A 236 -19.62 -8.78 -8.53
N VAL A 237 -18.34 -8.49 -8.80
CA VAL A 237 -17.46 -7.75 -7.89
C VAL A 237 -17.01 -6.48 -8.61
N PRO A 238 -17.21 -5.28 -8.02
CA PRO A 238 -16.91 -4.02 -8.71
C PRO A 238 -15.41 -3.72 -8.85
N PHE A 239 -14.54 -4.59 -8.31
CA PHE A 239 -13.09 -4.42 -8.34
C PHE A 239 -12.35 -5.76 -8.51
N ASN A 240 -11.12 -5.68 -9.02
CA ASN A 240 -10.21 -6.82 -9.12
C ASN A 240 -9.44 -6.98 -7.80
N ALA A 241 -9.59 -8.10 -7.10
CA ALA A 241 -8.94 -8.31 -5.80
C ALA A 241 -7.41 -8.28 -5.87
N GLU A 242 -6.85 -8.67 -7.01
CA GLU A 242 -5.40 -8.68 -7.26
C GLU A 242 -4.80 -7.27 -7.26
N GLU A 243 -5.56 -6.27 -7.72
CA GLU A 243 -5.13 -4.86 -7.77
C GLU A 243 -5.13 -4.16 -6.40
N PHE A 244 -5.49 -4.87 -5.33
CA PHE A 244 -5.47 -4.36 -3.95
C PHE A 244 -4.69 -5.24 -2.98
N SER A 245 -4.42 -6.50 -3.34
CA SER A 245 -3.88 -7.50 -2.40
C SER A 245 -2.54 -8.10 -2.81
N ASP A 246 -1.99 -7.66 -3.94
CA ASP A 246 -0.64 -8.03 -4.32
C ASP A 246 0.40 -7.45 -3.32
N ILE A 247 1.64 -7.92 -3.45
CA ILE A 247 2.73 -7.48 -2.58
C ILE A 247 3.06 -6.00 -2.79
N GLY A 248 2.98 -5.48 -4.02
CA GLY A 248 3.26 -4.09 -4.33
C GLY A 248 2.26 -3.13 -3.66
N GLU A 249 0.98 -3.45 -3.74
CA GLU A 249 -0.13 -2.72 -3.13
C GLU A 249 -0.06 -2.78 -1.60
N LEU A 250 0.24 -3.95 -1.03
CA LEU A 250 0.40 -4.07 0.42
C LEU A 250 1.66 -3.34 0.93
N ARG A 251 2.73 -3.26 0.12
CA ARG A 251 3.91 -2.43 0.43
C ARG A 251 3.56 -0.94 0.36
N ALA A 252 2.82 -0.52 -0.67
CA ALA A 252 2.36 0.85 -0.80
C ALA A 252 1.44 1.24 0.38
N LEU A 253 0.53 0.35 0.79
CA LEU A 253 -0.29 0.52 1.99
C LEU A 253 0.58 0.65 3.24
N ALA A 254 1.57 -0.24 3.41
CA ALA A 254 2.47 -0.21 4.55
C ALA A 254 3.31 1.08 4.62
N GLU A 255 3.69 1.66 3.48
CA GLU A 255 4.38 2.95 3.43
C GLU A 255 3.44 4.12 3.78
N LEU A 256 2.18 4.07 3.34
CA LEU A 256 1.17 5.10 3.64
C LEU A 256 0.77 5.14 5.12
N VAL A 257 0.48 3.97 5.72
CA VAL A 257 -0.08 3.89 7.08
C VAL A 257 0.95 3.54 8.15
N GLY A 258 2.13 3.08 7.74
CA GLY A 258 3.23 2.73 8.63
C GLY A 258 2.93 1.60 9.62
N PRO A 259 3.83 1.40 10.62
CA PRO A 259 3.65 0.38 11.65
C PRO A 259 2.37 0.53 12.47
N TYR A 260 1.94 1.77 12.75
CA TYR A 260 0.74 2.04 13.56
C TYR A 260 -0.53 1.61 12.82
N GLY A 261 -0.70 2.00 11.56
CA GLY A 261 -1.86 1.59 10.77
C GLY A 261 -1.86 0.10 10.44
N MET A 262 -0.69 -0.49 10.17
CA MET A 262 -0.59 -1.94 9.96
C MET A 262 -0.86 -2.75 11.24
N LYS A 263 -0.52 -2.19 12.41
CA LYS A 263 -0.92 -2.75 13.70
C LYS A 263 -2.44 -2.68 13.90
N LEU A 264 -3.07 -1.54 13.58
CA LEU A 264 -4.53 -1.40 13.62
C LEU A 264 -5.21 -2.45 12.73
N LEU A 265 -4.78 -2.57 11.48
CA LEU A 265 -5.28 -3.61 10.57
C LEU A 265 -5.13 -5.00 11.20
N ASN A 266 -3.95 -5.30 11.74
CA ASN A 266 -3.67 -6.58 12.36
C ASN A 266 -4.55 -6.88 13.60
N GLU A 267 -4.84 -5.88 14.42
CA GLU A 267 -5.76 -6.00 15.57
C GLU A 267 -7.17 -6.34 15.11
N THR A 268 -7.68 -5.64 14.08
CA THR A 268 -8.99 -5.94 13.47
C THR A 268 -9.05 -7.37 12.91
N LEU A 269 -8.02 -7.79 12.16
CA LEU A 269 -7.94 -9.18 11.65
C LEU A 269 -7.91 -10.21 12.78
N THR A 270 -7.15 -9.93 13.86
CA THR A 270 -7.07 -10.81 15.04
C THR A 270 -8.42 -10.91 15.74
N TRP A 271 -9.16 -9.80 15.83
CA TRP A 271 -10.51 -9.78 16.40
C TRP A 271 -11.47 -10.66 15.60
N HIS A 272 -11.44 -10.60 14.26
CA HIS A 272 -12.26 -11.48 13.41
C HIS A 272 -11.89 -12.95 13.58
N VAL A 273 -10.60 -13.29 13.69
CA VAL A 273 -10.16 -14.66 13.99
C VAL A 273 -10.68 -15.12 15.34
N ALA A 274 -10.57 -14.28 16.38
CA ALA A 274 -11.07 -14.62 17.72
C ALA A 274 -12.58 -14.89 17.71
N SER A 275 -13.35 -14.09 16.96
CA SER A 275 -14.79 -14.31 16.76
C SER A 275 -15.08 -15.67 16.09
N GLN A 276 -14.36 -16.03 15.03
CA GLN A 276 -14.53 -17.35 14.39
C GLN A 276 -14.15 -18.51 15.32
N VAL A 277 -13.10 -18.35 16.13
CA VAL A 277 -12.67 -19.35 17.13
C VAL A 277 -13.71 -19.53 18.22
N GLN A 278 -14.38 -18.46 18.67
CA GLN A 278 -15.47 -18.56 19.64
C GLN A 278 -16.65 -19.37 19.09
N GLU A 279 -17.03 -19.17 17.82
CA GLU A 279 -18.06 -19.97 17.18
C GLU A 279 -17.65 -21.44 16.99
N LEU A 280 -16.39 -21.70 16.64
CA LEU A 280 -15.85 -23.06 16.58
C LEU A 280 -15.91 -23.77 17.94
N LYS A 281 -15.61 -23.07 19.04
CA LYS A 281 -15.73 -23.64 20.40
C LYS A 281 -17.16 -24.08 20.72
N LYS A 282 -18.18 -23.33 20.28
CA LYS A 282 -19.59 -23.73 20.45
C LYS A 282 -19.90 -25.03 19.69
N LEU A 283 -19.41 -25.16 18.46
CA LEU A 283 -19.59 -26.39 17.65
C LEU A 283 -18.88 -27.60 18.28
N VAL A 284 -17.69 -27.41 18.84
CA VAL A 284 -16.95 -28.45 19.57
C VAL A 284 -17.68 -28.85 20.85
N ALA A 285 -18.22 -27.89 21.60
CA ALA A 285 -18.98 -28.16 22.82
C ALA A 285 -20.26 -28.96 22.54
N ALA A 286 -20.97 -28.65 21.45
CA ALA A 286 -22.18 -29.37 21.04
C ALA A 286 -21.91 -30.83 20.64
N ASN A 287 -20.71 -31.13 20.13
CA ASN A 287 -20.31 -32.47 19.68
C ASN A 287 -19.33 -33.15 20.66
N ARG A 288 -19.20 -32.68 21.90
CA ARG A 288 -18.14 -33.08 22.85
C ARG A 288 -18.02 -34.60 23.01
N ASP A 289 -19.14 -35.28 23.28
CA ASP A 289 -19.13 -36.71 23.61
C ASP A 289 -18.74 -37.56 22.40
N VAL A 290 -19.26 -37.20 21.20
CA VAL A 290 -18.91 -37.84 19.94
C VAL A 290 -17.43 -37.63 19.60
N LEU A 291 -16.91 -36.41 19.77
CA LEU A 291 -15.49 -36.10 19.56
C LEU A 291 -14.57 -36.86 20.52
N LEU A 292 -15.00 -37.04 21.77
CA LEU A 292 -14.23 -37.80 22.76
C LEU A 292 -14.23 -39.29 22.44
N ALA A 293 -15.36 -39.85 21.99
CA ALA A 293 -15.47 -41.22 21.51
C ALA A 293 -14.64 -41.47 20.24
N LEU A 294 -14.61 -40.53 19.30
CA LEU A 294 -13.76 -40.57 18.11
C LEU A 294 -12.27 -40.54 18.48
N ARG A 295 -11.90 -39.71 19.46
CA ARG A 295 -10.50 -39.61 19.91
C ARG A 295 -10.02 -40.85 20.65
N THR A 296 -10.88 -41.58 21.35
CA THR A 296 -10.50 -42.80 22.10
C THR A 296 -10.58 -44.08 21.27
N ASN A 297 -11.39 -44.12 20.21
CA ASN A 297 -11.58 -45.29 19.34
C ASN A 297 -11.03 -45.07 17.91
N PHE A 298 -9.95 -44.30 17.78
CA PHE A 298 -9.34 -43.97 16.48
C PHE A 298 -8.77 -45.20 15.74
N ASP A 299 -8.54 -46.30 16.44
CA ASP A 299 -8.00 -47.57 15.97
C ASP A 299 -9.08 -48.53 15.43
N LYS A 300 -10.37 -48.22 15.64
CA LYS A 300 -11.51 -49.09 15.26
C LYS A 300 -12.35 -48.45 14.14
N PRO A 301 -12.13 -48.84 12.86
CA PRO A 301 -12.76 -48.17 11.72
C PRO A 301 -14.30 -48.26 11.70
N ASP A 302 -14.88 -49.37 12.15
CA ASP A 302 -16.34 -49.56 12.18
C ASP A 302 -17.03 -48.64 13.19
N VAL A 303 -16.41 -48.47 14.37
CA VAL A 303 -16.88 -47.55 15.42
C VAL A 303 -16.69 -46.11 14.95
N MET A 304 -15.54 -45.79 14.34
CA MET A 304 -15.24 -44.46 13.79
C MET A 304 -16.28 -44.02 12.74
N LYS A 305 -16.65 -44.91 11.81
CA LYS A 305 -17.66 -44.61 10.77
C LYS A 305 -19.04 -44.35 11.35
N THR A 306 -19.38 -45.03 12.45
CA THR A 306 -20.68 -44.89 13.13
C THR A 306 -20.74 -43.59 13.92
N GLU A 307 -19.70 -43.26 14.68
CA GLU A 307 -19.60 -42.02 15.46
C GLU A 307 -19.49 -40.79 14.54
N PHE A 308 -18.77 -40.89 13.41
CA PHE A 308 -18.67 -39.78 12.45
C PHE A 308 -20.03 -39.33 11.91
N LYS A 309 -20.95 -40.26 11.65
CA LYS A 309 -22.32 -39.94 11.20
C LYS A 309 -23.15 -39.18 12.24
N LYS A 310 -22.76 -39.22 13.51
CA LYS A 310 -23.44 -38.49 14.60
C LYS A 310 -22.97 -37.04 14.73
N LEU A 311 -21.87 -36.67 14.05
CA LEU A 311 -21.38 -35.29 14.07
C LEU A 311 -22.37 -34.35 13.39
N GLN A 312 -22.64 -33.24 14.07
CA GLN A 312 -23.52 -32.20 13.56
C GLN A 312 -22.71 -31.01 13.06
N HIS A 313 -23.18 -30.36 12.00
CA HIS A 313 -22.62 -29.11 11.47
C HIS A 313 -21.14 -29.18 11.05
N VAL A 314 -20.71 -30.31 10.47
CA VAL A 314 -19.32 -30.50 9.99
C VAL A 314 -18.94 -29.44 8.95
N ASP A 315 -19.85 -29.10 8.03
CA ASP A 315 -19.60 -28.09 7.01
C ASP A 315 -19.33 -26.70 7.61
N ASN A 316 -20.01 -26.35 8.71
CA ASN A 316 -19.77 -25.09 9.42
C ASN A 316 -18.38 -25.05 10.07
N VAL A 317 -17.88 -26.19 10.56
CA VAL A 317 -16.51 -26.28 11.09
C VAL A 317 -15.50 -26.02 9.98
N LEU A 318 -15.66 -26.69 8.83
CA LEU A 318 -14.79 -26.51 7.67
C LEU A 318 -14.82 -25.06 7.18
N GLN A 319 -16.01 -24.51 6.95
CA GLN A 319 -16.18 -23.13 6.47
C GLN A 319 -15.49 -22.12 7.40
N ARG A 320 -15.70 -22.22 8.72
CA ARG A 320 -15.09 -21.31 9.70
C ARG A 320 -13.57 -21.46 9.77
N MET A 321 -13.06 -22.70 9.72
CA MET A 321 -11.61 -22.93 9.67
C MET A 321 -10.99 -22.38 8.38
N THR A 322 -11.68 -22.47 7.24
CA THR A 322 -11.25 -21.87 5.99
C THR A 322 -11.21 -20.34 6.09
N ILE A 323 -12.24 -19.70 6.68
CA ILE A 323 -12.24 -18.25 6.93
C ILE A 323 -11.05 -17.84 7.81
N VAL A 324 -10.76 -18.58 8.88
CA VAL A 324 -9.58 -18.32 9.73
C VAL A 324 -8.29 -18.42 8.92
N GLY A 325 -8.14 -19.47 8.10
CA GLY A 325 -6.96 -19.64 7.25
C GLY A 325 -6.78 -18.51 6.23
N VAL A 326 -7.87 -18.02 5.64
CA VAL A 326 -7.89 -16.86 4.73
C VAL A 326 -7.40 -15.60 5.44
N ILE A 327 -7.96 -15.28 6.60
CA ILE A 327 -7.60 -14.07 7.36
C ILE A 327 -6.13 -14.11 7.77
N LEU A 328 -5.64 -15.27 8.21
CA LEU A 328 -4.24 -15.46 8.56
C LEU A 328 -3.31 -15.33 7.35
N SER A 329 -3.75 -15.81 6.17
CA SER A 329 -2.99 -15.65 4.92
C SER A 329 -2.88 -14.18 4.52
N PHE A 330 -3.98 -13.43 4.58
CA PHE A 330 -3.94 -11.98 4.34
C PHE A 330 -3.05 -11.25 5.34
N ARG A 331 -3.15 -11.59 6.63
CA ARG A 331 -2.25 -11.06 7.68
C ARG A 331 -0.79 -11.34 7.35
N GLN A 332 -0.45 -12.54 6.88
CA GLN A 332 0.93 -12.89 6.54
C GLN A 332 1.46 -12.04 5.38
N LEU A 333 0.64 -11.78 4.35
CA LEU A 333 1.02 -10.89 3.26
C LEU A 333 1.26 -9.46 3.76
N ALA A 334 0.33 -8.92 4.56
CA ALA A 334 0.42 -7.58 5.13
C ALA A 334 1.68 -7.41 5.99
N GLN A 335 1.99 -8.40 6.84
CA GLN A 335 3.20 -8.38 7.68
C GLN A 335 4.48 -8.54 6.87
N SER A 336 4.48 -9.36 5.82
CA SER A 336 5.62 -9.46 4.89
C SER A 336 5.88 -8.12 4.20
N ALA A 337 4.83 -7.46 3.70
CA ALA A 337 4.95 -6.17 3.05
C ALA A 337 5.44 -5.07 4.00
N LEU A 338 4.93 -5.04 5.25
CA LEU A 338 5.42 -4.12 6.27
C LEU A 338 6.91 -4.37 6.58
N ARG A 339 7.31 -5.63 6.71
CA ARG A 339 8.71 -5.96 6.97
C ARG A 339 9.62 -5.43 5.86
N ASP A 340 9.26 -5.65 4.59
CA ASP A 340 10.05 -5.18 3.46
C ASP A 340 10.20 -3.64 3.50
N VAL A 341 9.12 -2.89 3.78
CA VAL A 341 9.18 -1.42 3.90
C VAL A 341 10.05 -0.99 5.08
N LEU A 342 10.02 -1.70 6.21
CA LEU A 342 10.83 -1.38 7.38
C LEU A 342 12.32 -1.73 7.20
N GLU A 343 12.64 -2.78 6.44
CA GLU A 343 14.01 -3.10 6.05
C GLU A 343 14.64 -1.94 5.28
N ASP A 344 13.89 -1.31 4.37
CA ASP A 344 14.37 -0.16 3.60
C ASP A 344 14.41 1.14 4.41
N ARG A 345 13.40 1.42 5.24
CA ARG A 345 13.24 2.74 5.89
C ARG A 345 13.95 2.86 7.24
N VAL A 346 14.05 1.77 8.00
CA VAL A 346 14.64 1.76 9.36
C VAL A 346 15.53 0.53 9.60
N PRO A 347 16.55 0.29 8.76
CA PRO A 347 17.36 -0.94 8.79
C PRO A 347 18.04 -1.18 10.15
N PHE A 348 18.55 -0.14 10.79
CA PHE A 348 19.28 -0.26 12.06
C PHE A 348 18.38 -0.68 13.23
N LEU A 349 17.16 -0.13 13.31
CA LEU A 349 16.20 -0.51 14.34
C LEU A 349 15.71 -1.94 14.11
N LEU A 350 15.42 -2.29 12.85
CA LEU A 350 14.95 -3.62 12.53
C LEU A 350 16.02 -4.68 12.79
N ALA A 351 17.27 -4.44 12.41
CA ALA A 351 18.39 -5.33 12.72
C ALA A 351 18.53 -5.55 14.23
N SER A 352 18.41 -4.50 15.04
CA SER A 352 18.46 -4.60 16.50
C SER A 352 17.30 -5.44 17.06
N ILE A 353 16.09 -5.27 16.52
CA ILE A 353 14.92 -6.06 16.91
C ILE A 353 15.09 -7.53 16.51
N GLN A 354 15.63 -7.80 15.32
CA GLN A 354 15.87 -9.14 14.82
C GLN A 354 16.92 -9.88 15.66
N ASP A 355 18.03 -9.22 15.98
CA ASP A 355 19.07 -9.77 16.87
C ASP A 355 18.50 -10.08 18.25
N TYR A 356 17.76 -9.14 18.85
CA TYR A 356 17.09 -9.37 20.13
C TYR A 356 16.11 -10.55 20.08
N HIS A 357 15.30 -10.64 19.02
CA HIS A 357 14.34 -11.72 18.85
C HIS A 357 15.04 -13.08 18.69
N GLN A 358 16.10 -13.15 17.89
CA GLN A 358 16.87 -14.36 17.66
C GLN A 358 17.56 -14.84 18.94
N GLN A 359 18.18 -13.93 19.69
CA GLN A 359 18.80 -14.25 20.99
C GLN A 359 17.77 -14.76 22.01
N HIS A 360 16.58 -14.16 22.04
CA HIS A 360 15.51 -14.61 22.91
C HIS A 360 14.98 -15.99 22.52
N GLN A 361 14.81 -16.26 21.22
CA GLN A 361 14.44 -17.60 20.73
C GLN A 361 15.51 -18.65 21.07
N LEU A 362 16.80 -18.33 20.94
CA LEU A 362 17.90 -19.22 21.32
C LEU A 362 17.92 -19.48 22.83
N ARG A 363 17.61 -18.48 23.67
CA ARG A 363 17.49 -18.67 25.12
C ARG A 363 16.29 -19.53 25.51
N ILE A 364 15.12 -19.32 24.91
CA ILE A 364 13.95 -20.17 25.19
C ILE A 364 14.14 -21.59 24.64
N GLY A 365 14.71 -21.74 23.45
CA GLY A 365 15.08 -23.04 22.87
C GLY A 365 16.14 -23.77 23.70
N GLY A 366 17.08 -23.04 24.31
CA GLY A 366 18.08 -23.58 25.23
C GLY A 366 17.52 -23.97 26.61
N VAL A 367 16.42 -23.37 27.07
CA VAL A 367 15.75 -23.72 28.33
C VAL A 367 14.86 -24.97 28.19
N ILE A 368 14.43 -25.32 26.98
CA ILE A 368 13.67 -26.55 26.69
C ILE A 368 14.58 -27.70 26.19
N GLY A 369 15.85 -27.41 25.89
CA GLY A 369 16.83 -28.34 25.33
C GLY A 369 17.65 -29.17 26.33
N ASN A 370 17.07 -29.59 27.47
CA ASN A 370 17.70 -30.60 28.33
C ASN A 370 16.72 -31.68 28.83
N GLY A 371 15.79 -32.07 27.96
CA GLY A 371 14.95 -33.26 28.12
C GLY A 371 14.81 -33.94 26.76
N GLY A 372 15.72 -34.88 26.48
CA GLY A 372 15.82 -35.50 25.16
C GLY A 372 14.60 -36.33 24.78
N VAL A 373 14.18 -36.24 23.52
CA VAL A 373 13.79 -37.39 22.68
C VAL A 373 14.12 -37.05 21.22
N ASN A 374 14.88 -37.94 20.59
CA ASN A 374 15.19 -37.98 19.16
C ASN A 374 13.92 -37.97 18.29
N GLY A 375 13.91 -37.21 17.19
CA GLY A 375 12.84 -37.28 16.21
C GLY A 375 12.94 -36.27 15.07
N VAL A 376 13.94 -36.47 14.20
CA VAL A 376 13.98 -36.14 12.75
C VAL A 376 13.04 -35.04 12.25
N SER A 377 13.61 -33.89 11.86
CA SER A 377 13.26 -33.14 10.63
C SER A 377 14.14 -31.92 10.47
N GLY A 378 14.87 -31.81 9.35
CA GLY A 378 15.58 -30.60 8.97
C GLY A 378 16.80 -30.84 8.10
N VAL A 379 16.57 -31.22 6.84
CA VAL A 379 17.60 -31.23 5.79
C VAL A 379 18.16 -29.82 5.65
N GLY A 380 19.43 -29.66 6.05
CA GLY A 380 20.21 -28.45 5.88
C GLY A 380 20.62 -28.25 4.43
N ILE A 381 20.43 -27.04 3.94
CA ILE A 381 21.01 -26.52 2.70
C ILE A 381 22.53 -26.48 2.90
N GLY A 382 23.25 -27.25 2.08
CA GLY A 382 24.70 -27.35 2.11
C GLY A 382 25.36 -26.10 1.56
N ALA A 383 26.21 -25.48 2.39
CA ALA A 383 27.34 -24.69 1.95
C ALA A 383 28.62 -25.49 2.28
N SER A 384 29.23 -26.05 1.25
CA SER A 384 30.61 -26.57 1.23
C SER A 384 31.32 -25.79 0.13
N GLY A 385 32.57 -25.37 0.21
CA GLY A 385 33.62 -25.57 1.19
C GLY A 385 34.82 -24.72 0.76
N ILE A 386 35.69 -24.49 1.71
CA ILE A 386 36.95 -23.76 1.62
C ILE A 386 37.98 -24.58 0.82
N ASN A 387 38.72 -23.91 -0.07
CA ASN A 387 40.11 -24.17 -0.46
C ASN A 387 40.66 -22.76 -0.80
N GLY A 388 41.64 -22.15 -0.14
CA GLY A 388 42.82 -22.69 0.51
C GLY A 388 44.02 -22.57 -0.42
N VAL A 389 44.53 -21.37 -0.70
CA VAL A 389 45.93 -21.14 -1.14
C VAL A 389 46.41 -19.78 -0.64
N SER A 390 47.57 -19.83 0.01
CA SER A 390 48.36 -18.71 0.55
C SER A 390 49.17 -17.97 -0.51
N ALA A 391 49.36 -16.66 -0.33
CA ALA A 391 50.58 -15.90 -0.62
C ALA A 391 50.40 -14.52 0.05
N THR A 392 51.12 -14.15 1.13
CA THR A 392 52.41 -13.42 1.13
C THR A 392 52.54 -12.46 -0.07
N ALA A 393 52.95 -11.21 -0.02
CA ALA A 393 53.40 -10.22 0.95
C ALA A 393 53.81 -8.99 0.07
N ASP A 394 53.96 -7.81 0.67
CA ASP A 394 54.72 -6.64 0.15
C ASP A 394 54.14 -5.87 -1.07
N THR A 395 53.44 -4.76 -0.85
CA THR A 395 53.96 -3.38 -0.74
C THR A 395 52.82 -2.38 -0.54
#